data_AF-A0A830BK84-F1
#
_entry.id   AF-A0A830BK84-F1
#
_cell.length_a   1.000
_cell.length_b   1.000
_cell.length_c   1.000
_cell.angle_alpha   90.00
_cell.angle_beta   90.00
_cell.angle_gamma   90.00
#
_symmetry.space_group_name_H-M   'P 1'
#
loop_
_entity.id
_entity.type
_entity.pdbx_description
1 polymer ?
#
loop_
_entity_poly.entity_id
_entity_poly.type
_entity_poly.pdbx_seq_one_letter_code
_entity_poly.pdbx_strand_id
1 'polypeptide(L)'
;MPSHKYLLLKSLFSCFIIIHLLLRTCIGKKTPYYPPSSCGNIPNISDPFRLKNDPRYYCGDHRYELTCENNTTLYLDNYSHKYIVRAINYDNYTIRLTDPSILENDTCSLPKYSISMDNFEYVYDYPYNLLGDQMSFIITFMTCPFPVNNSLLLKVAAADCGHENYGYNESDKKHTYIRFGYLNGTCIMDMCTINLMVMTSLPLKGAEKSVSISEIHNSLLYGFQLSWANVACGSKCMGCSFDGKRAVCVDYREHRWCDVGRIWQFSCGKTQLHLGRKI
;
A
#
# COMPACT_ATOMS: atom_id res chain seq x y z
N MET A 1 -19.75 48.85 54.87
CA MET A 1 -19.66 47.54 54.19
C MET A 1 -20.04 47.62 52.69
N PRO A 2 -19.21 48.20 51.79
CA PRO A 2 -19.44 48.16 50.34
C PRO A 2 -18.36 47.38 49.53
N SER A 3 -17.25 46.98 50.16
CA SER A 3 -16.06 46.46 49.46
C SER A 3 -16.25 45.06 48.86
N HIS A 4 -16.98 44.18 49.55
CA HIS A 4 -17.21 42.80 49.08
C HIS A 4 -18.07 42.72 47.81
N LYS A 5 -19.11 43.55 47.71
CA LYS A 5 -19.98 43.59 46.52
C LYS A 5 -19.21 44.07 45.29
N TYR A 6 -18.32 45.05 45.48
CA TYR A 6 -17.48 45.59 44.42
C TYR A 6 -16.41 44.59 43.95
N LEU A 7 -15.85 43.79 44.87
CA LEU A 7 -14.90 42.73 44.54
C LEU A 7 -15.55 41.59 43.75
N LEU A 8 -16.76 41.18 44.15
CA LEU A 8 -17.56 40.18 43.44
C LEU A 8 -17.92 40.66 42.02
N LEU A 9 -18.32 41.92 41.87
CA LEU A 9 -18.66 42.49 40.57
C LEU A 9 -17.45 42.52 39.61
N LYS A 10 -16.26 42.87 40.13
CA LYS A 10 -15.00 42.82 39.36
C LYS A 10 -14.61 41.41 38.95
N SER A 11 -14.80 40.43 39.84
CA SER A 11 -14.53 39.02 39.56
C SER A 11 -15.44 38.49 38.45
N LEU A 12 -16.74 38.77 38.52
CA LEU A 12 -17.70 38.36 37.48
C LEU A 12 -17.38 38.99 36.12
N PHE A 13 -17.02 40.27 36.09
CA PHE A 13 -16.65 40.96 34.85
C PHE A 13 -15.37 40.38 34.23
N SER A 14 -14.37 40.04 35.06
CA SER A 14 -13.14 39.37 34.63
C SER A 14 -13.43 37.98 34.04
N CYS A 15 -14.25 37.15 34.70
CA CYS A 15 -14.66 35.86 34.19
C CYS A 15 -15.41 35.98 32.85
N PHE A 16 -16.27 36.99 32.70
CA PHE A 16 -17.01 37.23 31.45
C PHE A 16 -16.07 37.60 30.29
N ILE A 17 -15.05 38.43 30.54
CA ILE A 17 -14.02 38.76 29.55
C ILE A 17 -13.19 37.52 29.18
N ILE A 18 -12.78 36.71 30.16
CA ILE A 18 -12.03 35.46 29.92
C ILE A 18 -12.88 34.47 29.11
N ILE A 19 -14.15 34.30 29.44
CA ILE A 19 -15.08 33.44 28.69
C ILE A 19 -15.25 33.95 27.26
N HIS A 20 -15.39 35.25 27.03
CA HIS A 20 -15.45 35.81 25.68
C HIS A 20 -14.14 35.64 24.89
N LEU A 21 -12.99 35.76 25.55
CA LEU A 21 -11.68 35.50 24.92
C LEU A 21 -11.54 34.01 24.56
N LEU A 22 -11.95 33.10 25.44
CA LEU A 22 -11.97 31.66 25.19
C LEU A 22 -12.95 31.28 24.08
N LEU A 23 -14.15 31.89 24.06
CA LEU A 23 -15.15 31.70 22.99
C LEU A 23 -14.65 32.21 21.63
N ARG A 24 -13.85 33.29 21.58
CA ARG A 24 -13.20 33.75 20.34
C ARG A 24 -12.12 32.78 19.84
N THR A 25 -11.49 31.99 20.71
CA THR A 25 -10.54 30.94 20.32
C THR A 25 -11.21 29.64 19.82
N CYS A 26 -12.53 29.50 19.99
CA CYS A 26 -13.31 28.35 19.51
C CYS A 26 -14.01 28.59 18.17
N ILE A 27 -13.66 29.65 17.42
CA ILE A 27 -14.03 29.72 16.00
C ILE A 27 -13.12 28.73 15.26
N GLY A 28 -13.58 27.48 15.15
CA GLY A 28 -12.94 26.49 14.30
C GLY A 28 -12.73 27.11 12.92
N LYS A 29 -11.47 27.25 12.51
CA LYS A 29 -11.16 27.61 11.11
C LYS A 29 -11.94 26.61 10.27
N LYS A 30 -12.90 27.07 9.45
CA LYS A 30 -13.52 26.23 8.44
C LYS A 30 -12.37 25.59 7.67
N THR A 31 -12.25 24.28 7.77
CA THR A 31 -11.27 23.55 7.00
C THR A 31 -11.63 23.80 5.54
N PRO A 32 -10.69 24.28 4.70
CA PRO A 32 -11.02 24.49 3.31
C PRO A 32 -11.40 23.12 2.75
N TYR A 33 -12.62 22.99 2.23
CA TYR A 33 -13.04 21.80 1.52
C TYR A 33 -12.32 21.79 0.19
N TYR A 34 -11.38 20.87 0.03
CA TYR A 34 -10.68 20.68 -1.23
C TYR A 34 -11.35 19.54 -1.98
N PRO A 35 -11.82 19.77 -3.21
CA PRO A 35 -12.34 18.70 -4.02
C PRO A 35 -11.23 17.66 -4.26
N PRO A 36 -11.56 16.37 -4.30
CA PRO A 36 -10.57 15.34 -4.59
C PRO A 36 -10.02 15.50 -6.02
N SER A 37 -8.77 15.11 -6.19
CA SER A 37 -8.12 15.02 -7.51
C SER A 37 -8.64 13.81 -8.28
N SER A 38 -8.40 13.77 -9.58
CA SER A 38 -8.81 12.64 -10.44
C SER A 38 -7.75 12.36 -11.50
N CYS A 39 -7.58 11.09 -11.89
CA CYS A 39 -6.68 10.70 -12.97
C CYS A 39 -7.19 9.43 -13.67
N GLY A 40 -7.41 9.50 -14.98
CA GLY A 40 -7.89 8.38 -15.78
C GLY A 40 -9.16 7.76 -15.20
N ASN A 41 -9.10 6.46 -14.90
CA ASN A 41 -10.21 5.70 -14.35
C ASN A 41 -10.36 5.83 -12.82
N ILE A 42 -9.56 6.66 -12.15
CA ILE A 42 -9.62 6.91 -10.71
C ILE A 42 -10.20 8.32 -10.48
N PRO A 43 -11.53 8.45 -10.22
CA PRO A 43 -12.20 9.74 -10.17
C PRO A 43 -12.04 10.48 -8.84
N ASN A 44 -11.67 9.77 -7.76
CA ASN A 44 -11.64 10.32 -6.41
C ASN A 44 -10.31 9.96 -5.71
N ILE A 45 -9.33 10.83 -5.88
CA ILE A 45 -8.03 10.81 -5.20
C ILE A 45 -8.13 11.84 -4.07
N SER A 46 -8.29 11.33 -2.85
CA SER A 46 -8.45 12.10 -1.63
C SER A 46 -7.41 11.68 -0.60
N ASP A 47 -7.36 12.42 0.51
CA ASP A 47 -6.48 12.12 1.65
C ASP A 47 -6.57 10.62 2.04
N PRO A 48 -5.42 9.94 2.26
CA PRO A 48 -4.06 10.51 2.33
C PRO A 48 -3.37 10.72 0.99
N PHE A 49 -3.92 10.20 -0.11
CA PHE A 49 -3.29 10.31 -1.43
C PHE A 49 -3.37 11.74 -1.97
N ARG A 50 -2.34 12.11 -2.71
CA ARG A 50 -2.26 13.36 -3.46
C ARG A 50 -1.49 13.15 -4.75
N LEU A 51 -1.75 13.96 -5.76
CA LEU A 51 -0.91 13.99 -6.96
C LEU A 51 0.35 14.83 -6.68
N LYS A 52 1.48 14.46 -7.29
CA LYS A 52 2.73 15.24 -7.18
C LYS A 52 2.57 16.71 -7.62
N ASN A 53 1.70 16.95 -8.58
CA ASN A 53 1.41 18.29 -9.10
C ASN A 53 0.28 19.00 -8.34
N ASP A 54 -0.31 18.37 -7.32
CA ASP A 54 -1.31 19.04 -6.49
C ASP A 54 -0.65 20.21 -5.73
N PRO A 55 -1.34 21.36 -5.62
CA PRO A 55 -0.79 22.50 -4.90
C PRO A 55 -0.38 22.12 -3.47
N ARG A 56 0.66 22.77 -2.91
CA ARG A 56 1.11 22.47 -1.53
C ARG A 56 0.03 22.65 -0.45
N TYR A 57 -1.00 23.45 -0.74
CA TYR A 57 -2.12 23.68 0.16
C TYR A 57 -3.24 22.62 0.05
N TYR A 58 -3.20 21.74 -0.95
CA TYR A 58 -4.09 20.58 -1.05
C TYR A 58 -3.79 19.57 0.05
N CYS A 59 -4.83 18.84 0.45
CA CYS A 59 -4.75 17.75 1.41
C CYS A 59 -3.95 16.57 0.85
N GLY A 60 -3.58 15.63 1.72
CA GLY A 60 -2.75 14.50 1.38
C GLY A 60 -1.35 14.60 1.94
N ASP A 61 -0.83 13.43 2.27
CA ASP A 61 0.48 13.25 2.88
C ASP A 61 1.50 12.97 1.78
N HIS A 62 2.62 13.68 1.80
CA HIS A 62 3.74 13.53 0.87
C HIS A 62 4.24 12.09 0.71
N ARG A 63 4.04 11.24 1.73
CA ARG A 63 4.39 9.82 1.68
C ARG A 63 3.48 9.03 0.71
N TYR A 64 2.27 9.50 0.45
CA TYR A 64 1.27 8.88 -0.43
C TYR A 64 1.11 9.62 -1.76
N GLU A 65 2.21 10.21 -2.25
CA GLU A 65 2.22 10.89 -3.55
C GLU A 65 2.09 9.90 -4.73
N LEU A 66 1.19 10.23 -5.65
CA LEU A 66 0.98 9.52 -6.90
C LEU A 66 1.31 10.42 -8.10
N THR A 67 1.75 9.81 -9.19
CA THR A 67 2.05 10.51 -10.44
C THR A 67 0.93 10.24 -11.44
N CYS A 68 0.26 11.30 -11.90
CA CYS A 68 -0.70 11.19 -12.99
C CYS A 68 -0.04 11.63 -14.30
N GLU A 69 0.01 10.75 -15.30
CA GLU A 69 0.54 11.07 -16.62
C GLU A 69 -0.57 11.22 -17.65
N ASN A 70 -0.52 12.33 -18.39
CA ASN A 70 -1.46 12.66 -19.46
C ASN A 70 -2.94 12.58 -19.03
N ASN A 71 -3.23 12.82 -17.75
CA ASN A 71 -4.56 12.67 -17.14
C ASN A 71 -5.21 11.28 -17.36
N THR A 72 -4.42 10.27 -17.73
CA THR A 72 -4.91 8.96 -18.20
C THR A 72 -4.43 7.83 -17.31
N THR A 73 -3.15 7.85 -16.90
CA THR A 73 -2.57 6.74 -16.13
C THR A 73 -2.02 7.26 -14.81
N LEU A 74 -2.50 6.63 -13.73
CA LEU A 74 -2.06 6.92 -12.37
C LEU A 74 -0.98 5.92 -11.96
N TYR A 75 0.12 6.43 -11.39
CA TYR A 75 1.27 5.62 -10.99
C TYR A 75 1.64 5.82 -9.53
N LEU A 76 2.11 4.72 -8.94
CA LEU A 76 2.84 4.72 -7.69
C LEU A 76 4.32 4.52 -8.00
N ASP A 77 5.12 5.53 -7.68
CA ASP A 77 6.57 5.46 -7.82
C ASP A 77 7.17 4.91 -6.51
N ASN A 78 7.76 3.72 -6.58
CA ASN A 78 8.48 3.10 -5.47
C ASN A 78 9.97 2.99 -5.83
N TYR A 79 10.80 3.92 -5.36
CA TYR A 79 12.24 3.99 -5.66
C TYR A 79 12.52 3.88 -7.17
N SER A 80 13.05 2.75 -7.64
CA SER A 80 13.37 2.47 -9.04
C SER A 80 12.22 1.81 -9.82
N HIS A 81 11.09 1.54 -9.17
CA HIS A 81 9.94 0.85 -9.75
C HIS A 81 8.76 1.79 -9.90
N LYS A 82 8.03 1.62 -10.99
CA LYS A 82 6.82 2.39 -11.29
C LYS A 82 5.68 1.40 -11.53
N TYR A 83 4.63 1.49 -10.72
CA TYR A 83 3.47 0.60 -10.82
C TYR A 83 2.24 1.39 -11.26
N ILE A 84 1.39 0.79 -12.10
CA ILE A 84 0.10 1.38 -12.46
C ILE A 84 -0.87 1.15 -11.31
N VAL A 85 -1.51 2.23 -10.85
CA VAL A 85 -2.59 2.18 -9.86
C VAL A 85 -3.88 1.81 -10.55
N ARG A 86 -4.42 0.63 -10.24
CA ARG A 86 -5.67 0.12 -10.82
C ARG A 86 -6.90 0.43 -9.97
N ALA A 87 -6.72 0.56 -8.65
CA ALA A 87 -7.80 0.92 -7.73
C ALA A 87 -7.24 1.46 -6.41
N ILE A 88 -7.99 2.37 -5.78
CA ILE A 88 -7.79 2.81 -4.40
C ILE A 88 -9.09 2.53 -3.65
N ASN A 89 -9.00 1.80 -2.54
CA ASN A 89 -10.14 1.49 -1.69
C ASN A 89 -9.96 2.14 -0.31
N TYR A 90 -10.80 3.13 -0.02
CA TYR A 90 -10.80 3.89 1.24
C TYR A 90 -11.52 3.18 2.39
N ASP A 91 -12.43 2.26 2.09
CA ASP A 91 -13.14 1.51 3.13
C ASP A 91 -12.23 0.46 3.78
N ASN A 92 -11.42 -0.20 2.96
CA ASN A 92 -10.53 -1.30 3.38
C ASN A 92 -9.05 -0.90 3.44
N TYR A 93 -8.72 0.37 3.19
CA TYR A 93 -7.36 0.90 3.24
C TYR A 93 -6.38 0.16 2.31
N THR A 94 -6.81 -0.18 1.09
CA THR A 94 -5.95 -0.85 0.11
C THR A 94 -5.73 -0.04 -1.17
N ILE A 95 -4.59 -0.27 -1.81
CA ILE A 95 -4.26 0.22 -3.14
C ILE A 95 -3.85 -0.98 -4.00
N ARG A 96 -4.44 -1.12 -5.19
CA ARG A 96 -4.16 -2.21 -6.12
C ARG A 96 -3.25 -1.75 -7.25
N LEU A 97 -2.17 -2.49 -7.47
CA LEU A 97 -1.06 -2.13 -8.34
C LEU A 97 -0.79 -3.23 -9.36
N THR A 98 -0.41 -2.84 -10.58
CA THR A 98 0.08 -3.77 -11.63
C THR A 98 1.41 -3.30 -12.19
N ASP A 99 2.28 -4.23 -12.58
CA ASP A 99 3.49 -3.89 -13.33
C ASP A 99 3.10 -3.36 -14.74
N PRO A 100 3.61 -2.20 -15.18
CA PRO A 100 3.31 -1.65 -16.50
C PRO A 100 3.69 -2.54 -17.68
N SER A 101 4.59 -3.52 -17.49
CA SER A 101 5.01 -4.43 -18.56
C SER A 101 4.03 -5.57 -18.83
N ILE A 102 3.00 -5.75 -18.00
CA ILE A 102 1.95 -6.76 -18.22
C ILE A 102 0.89 -6.17 -19.16
N LEU A 103 0.73 -6.80 -20.32
CA LEU A 103 -0.14 -6.34 -21.40
C LEU A 103 -1.38 -7.24 -21.50
N GLU A 104 -2.55 -6.64 -21.65
CA GLU A 104 -3.83 -7.37 -21.74
C GLU A 104 -3.92 -8.29 -22.96
N ASN A 105 -3.26 -7.94 -24.06
CA ASN A 105 -3.28 -8.66 -25.33
C ASN A 105 -2.08 -9.61 -25.54
N ASP A 106 -1.21 -9.74 -24.55
CA ASP A 106 -0.04 -10.63 -24.60
C ASP A 106 0.03 -11.47 -23.32
N THR A 107 -0.47 -12.70 -23.39
CA THR A 107 -0.48 -13.66 -22.27
C THR A 107 0.92 -14.05 -21.79
N CYS A 108 1.95 -13.72 -22.57
CA CYS A 108 3.35 -14.03 -22.31
C CYS A 108 4.15 -12.82 -21.85
N SER A 109 3.50 -11.66 -21.71
CA SER A 109 4.09 -10.48 -21.09
C SER A 109 4.50 -10.77 -19.65
N LEU A 110 5.73 -10.39 -19.31
CA LEU A 110 6.34 -10.66 -18.02
C LEU A 110 6.52 -9.38 -17.20
N PRO A 111 6.41 -9.46 -15.85
CA PRO A 111 6.74 -8.33 -15.00
C PRO A 111 8.22 -8.01 -15.14
N LYS A 112 8.56 -6.73 -15.09
CA LYS A 112 9.94 -6.26 -15.24
C LYS A 112 10.72 -6.36 -13.94
N TYR A 113 10.03 -6.24 -12.80
CA TYR A 113 10.67 -6.07 -11.51
C TYR A 113 10.23 -7.13 -10.51
N SER A 114 11.21 -7.68 -9.78
CA SER A 114 10.91 -8.57 -8.66
C SER A 114 10.37 -7.76 -7.49
N ILE A 115 9.30 -8.26 -6.90
CA ILE A 115 8.73 -7.77 -5.64
C ILE A 115 9.34 -8.60 -4.52
N SER A 116 10.25 -8.00 -3.74
CA SER A 116 10.66 -8.56 -2.44
C SER A 116 9.80 -7.98 -1.33
N MET A 117 9.58 -8.75 -0.27
CA MET A 117 9.07 -8.24 1.02
C MET A 117 9.87 -7.01 1.49
N ASP A 118 11.19 -7.02 1.28
CA ASP A 118 12.08 -5.92 1.65
C ASP A 118 11.75 -4.60 0.92
N ASN A 119 11.14 -4.65 -0.26
CA ASN A 119 10.78 -3.44 -1.03
C ASN A 119 9.67 -2.63 -0.35
N PHE A 120 8.95 -3.22 0.61
CA PHE A 120 7.77 -2.64 1.24
C PHE A 120 7.75 -2.79 2.77
N GLU A 121 8.67 -3.54 3.39
CA GLU A 121 8.56 -3.95 4.80
C GLU A 121 9.60 -3.29 5.74
N TYR A 122 10.73 -2.77 5.23
CA TYR A 122 11.90 -2.50 6.09
C TYR A 122 12.64 -1.16 5.89
N VAL A 123 11.90 -0.08 5.67
CA VAL A 123 12.46 1.26 5.91
C VAL A 123 11.48 2.03 6.78
N TYR A 124 11.98 2.64 7.86
CA TYR A 124 11.26 3.42 8.89
C TYR A 124 10.36 4.56 8.37
N ASP A 125 10.15 4.66 7.07
CA ASP A 125 9.40 5.70 6.36
C ASP A 125 8.44 5.13 5.29
N TYR A 126 8.32 3.80 5.15
CA TYR A 126 7.47 3.23 4.09
C TYR A 126 5.97 3.29 4.47
N PRO A 127 5.12 3.97 3.66
CA PRO A 127 3.73 4.21 4.01
C PRO A 127 2.80 3.01 3.74
N TYR A 128 3.31 1.99 3.05
CA TYR A 128 2.55 0.83 2.63
C TYR A 128 3.06 -0.44 3.31
N ASN A 129 2.15 -1.35 3.66
CA ASN A 129 2.49 -2.71 4.07
C ASN A 129 1.99 -3.71 3.04
N LEU A 130 2.67 -4.85 2.95
CA LEU A 130 2.10 -6.03 2.31
C LEU A 130 0.89 -6.52 3.12
N LEU A 131 -0.17 -6.91 2.40
CA LEU A 131 -1.26 -7.64 3.04
C LEU A 131 -0.76 -9.04 3.37
N GLY A 132 -1.00 -9.48 4.61
CA GLY A 132 -0.48 -10.76 5.12
C GLY A 132 -0.89 -11.97 4.27
N ASP A 133 -0.25 -13.11 4.56
CA ASP A 133 -0.25 -14.39 3.82
C ASP A 133 -1.59 -14.90 3.26
N GLN A 134 -2.73 -14.42 3.78
CA GLN A 134 -4.06 -14.80 3.29
C GLN A 134 -4.58 -13.96 2.12
N MET A 135 -3.94 -12.83 1.79
CA MET A 135 -4.43 -11.86 0.78
C MET A 135 -3.48 -11.64 -0.41
N SER A 136 -2.24 -12.12 -0.32
CA SER A 136 -1.21 -11.96 -1.35
C SER A 136 -0.59 -13.32 -1.67
N PHE A 137 -0.58 -13.67 -2.95
CA PHE A 137 0.01 -14.89 -3.47
C PHE A 137 1.27 -14.57 -4.23
N ILE A 138 2.32 -15.36 -4.00
CA ILE A 138 3.59 -15.23 -4.69
C ILE A 138 3.55 -15.99 -6.01
N ILE A 139 4.11 -15.42 -7.06
CA ILE A 139 4.37 -16.10 -8.33
C ILE A 139 5.89 -16.07 -8.55
N THR A 140 6.49 -17.24 -8.69
CA THR A 140 7.93 -17.38 -8.91
C THR A 140 8.23 -17.94 -10.28
N PHE A 141 9.08 -17.23 -11.01
CA PHE A 141 9.62 -17.64 -12.29
C PHE A 141 11.05 -18.13 -12.07
N MET A 142 11.36 -19.29 -12.65
CA MET A 142 12.66 -19.92 -12.47
C MET A 142 13.11 -20.68 -13.71
N THR A 143 14.42 -20.81 -13.84
CA THR A 143 15.07 -21.60 -14.88
C THR A 143 15.89 -22.71 -14.24
N CYS A 144 15.73 -23.92 -14.73
CA CYS A 144 16.45 -25.10 -14.26
C CYS A 144 17.32 -25.69 -15.37
N PRO A 145 18.55 -26.16 -15.06
CA PRO A 145 19.42 -26.81 -16.04
C PRO A 145 18.94 -28.22 -16.44
N PHE A 146 18.10 -28.84 -15.63
CA PHE A 146 17.55 -30.18 -15.85
C PHE A 146 16.02 -30.16 -15.73
N PRO A 147 15.32 -31.10 -16.40
CA PRO A 147 13.87 -31.19 -16.29
C PRO A 147 13.47 -31.60 -14.88
N VAL A 148 12.39 -31.02 -14.37
CA VAL A 148 11.91 -31.29 -13.02
C VAL A 148 10.56 -31.95 -13.09
N ASN A 149 10.42 -33.08 -12.39
CA ASN A 149 9.15 -33.77 -12.22
C ASN A 149 8.42 -33.26 -10.96
N ASN A 150 7.68 -32.15 -11.09
CA ASN A 150 6.83 -31.64 -10.02
C ASN A 150 5.52 -31.08 -10.59
N SER A 151 4.39 -31.69 -10.22
CA SER A 151 3.06 -31.30 -10.69
C SER A 151 2.60 -29.90 -10.26
N LEU A 152 3.27 -29.26 -9.30
CA LEU A 152 2.99 -27.89 -8.85
C LEU A 152 3.67 -26.82 -9.71
N LEU A 153 4.57 -27.23 -10.61
CA LEU A 153 5.31 -26.35 -11.49
C LEU A 153 4.69 -26.36 -12.88
N LEU A 154 4.38 -25.17 -13.38
CA LEU A 154 4.01 -24.97 -14.77
C LEU A 154 5.28 -24.87 -15.60
N LYS A 155 5.54 -25.85 -16.46
CA LYS A 155 6.59 -25.76 -17.47
C LYS A 155 6.12 -24.86 -18.60
N VAL A 156 6.89 -23.82 -18.93
CA VAL A 156 6.60 -22.93 -20.06
C VAL A 156 7.35 -23.46 -21.28
N ALA A 157 6.64 -23.82 -22.35
CA ALA A 157 7.28 -24.22 -23.60
C ALA A 157 7.48 -23.00 -24.52
N ALA A 158 8.51 -23.06 -25.38
CA ALA A 158 8.76 -22.02 -26.38
C ALA A 158 7.58 -21.85 -27.36
N ALA A 159 6.83 -22.93 -27.62
CA ALA A 159 5.61 -22.89 -28.43
C ALA A 159 4.48 -22.08 -27.79
N ASP A 160 4.48 -21.93 -26.45
CA ASP A 160 3.43 -21.22 -25.73
C ASP A 160 3.68 -19.71 -25.70
N CYS A 161 4.95 -19.28 -25.59
CA CYS A 161 5.29 -17.88 -25.34
C CYS A 161 6.40 -17.26 -26.21
N GLY A 162 6.81 -17.93 -27.29
CA GLY A 162 7.89 -17.45 -28.15
C GLY A 162 9.25 -17.44 -27.45
N HIS A 163 10.32 -17.39 -28.23
CA HIS A 163 11.68 -17.58 -27.71
C HIS A 163 12.20 -16.38 -26.87
N GLU A 164 11.68 -15.18 -27.08
CA GLU A 164 12.33 -13.93 -26.65
C GLU A 164 12.01 -13.51 -25.20
N ASN A 165 10.79 -13.69 -24.72
CA ASN A 165 10.37 -13.12 -23.42
C ASN A 165 10.87 -13.93 -22.21
N TYR A 166 10.99 -15.26 -22.32
CA TYR A 166 11.40 -16.15 -21.23
C TYR A 166 12.88 -16.59 -21.31
N GLY A 167 13.69 -15.92 -22.13
CA GLY A 167 15.12 -16.21 -22.28
C GLY A 167 15.41 -17.60 -22.84
N TYR A 168 14.55 -18.11 -23.71
CA TYR A 168 14.70 -19.44 -24.30
C TYR A 168 15.69 -19.38 -25.47
N ASN A 169 16.94 -19.74 -25.20
CA ASN A 169 17.89 -20.08 -26.26
C ASN A 169 17.73 -21.57 -26.57
N GLU A 170 17.42 -21.93 -27.81
CA GLU A 170 17.32 -23.33 -28.25
C GLU A 170 18.64 -24.10 -28.06
N SER A 171 19.75 -23.37 -28.00
CA SER A 171 21.10 -23.87 -27.68
C SER A 171 21.35 -24.10 -26.19
N ASP A 172 20.60 -23.44 -25.30
CA ASP A 172 20.65 -23.64 -23.85
C ASP A 172 19.52 -24.59 -23.47
N LYS A 173 19.85 -25.82 -23.04
CA LYS A 173 18.90 -26.83 -22.54
C LYS A 173 18.24 -26.44 -21.20
N LYS A 174 17.94 -25.17 -20.98
CA LYS A 174 17.33 -24.65 -19.75
C LYS A 174 15.81 -24.81 -19.85
N HIS A 175 15.22 -25.16 -18.73
CA HIS A 175 13.80 -25.39 -18.59
C HIS A 175 13.18 -24.31 -17.72
N THR A 176 12.22 -23.57 -18.27
CA THR A 176 11.53 -22.49 -17.56
C THR A 176 10.29 -23.02 -16.86
N TYR A 177 10.15 -22.65 -15.59
CA TYR A 177 9.03 -23.03 -14.75
C TYR A 177 8.42 -21.82 -14.04
N ILE A 178 7.12 -21.88 -13.82
CA ILE A 178 6.37 -20.93 -13.00
C ILE A 178 5.73 -21.69 -11.84
N ARG A 179 5.86 -21.13 -10.63
CA ARG A 179 5.19 -21.61 -9.43
C ARG A 179 4.24 -20.54 -8.92
N PHE A 180 2.98 -20.91 -8.70
CA PHE A 180 2.01 -20.09 -8.00
C PHE A 180 1.88 -20.52 -6.54
N GLY A 181 2.01 -19.60 -5.59
CA GLY A 181 2.03 -19.87 -4.15
C GLY A 181 3.42 -20.19 -3.60
N TYR A 182 3.49 -20.54 -2.32
CA TYR A 182 4.75 -20.73 -1.62
C TYR A 182 5.63 -21.82 -2.26
N LEU A 183 6.93 -21.52 -2.30
CA LEU A 183 7.99 -22.50 -2.52
C LEU A 183 8.28 -23.17 -1.17
N ASN A 184 7.92 -24.44 -1.01
CA ASN A 184 8.36 -25.19 0.16
C ASN A 184 9.88 -25.44 0.05
N GLY A 185 10.59 -25.62 1.16
CA GLY A 185 12.04 -25.88 1.13
C GLY A 185 12.42 -27.16 0.34
N THR A 186 11.48 -28.09 0.20
CA THR A 186 11.61 -29.28 -0.67
C THR A 186 11.48 -28.98 -2.17
N CYS A 187 11.01 -27.79 -2.54
CA CYS A 187 10.90 -27.29 -3.91
C CYS A 187 12.16 -26.55 -4.37
N ILE A 188 13.19 -26.42 -3.52
CA ILE A 188 14.51 -25.98 -3.97
C ILE A 188 15.10 -27.16 -4.73
N MET A 189 14.70 -27.25 -5.98
CA MET A 189 15.22 -28.19 -6.95
C MET A 189 16.70 -27.85 -7.12
N ASP A 190 17.57 -28.79 -6.77
CA ASP A 190 19.02 -28.62 -6.86
C ASP A 190 19.36 -27.97 -8.21
N MET A 191 20.04 -26.81 -8.15
CA MET A 191 20.54 -26.03 -9.28
C MET A 191 19.53 -25.17 -10.07
N CYS A 192 18.26 -25.04 -9.68
CA CYS A 192 17.37 -24.06 -10.31
C CYS A 192 17.69 -22.63 -9.85
N THR A 193 17.56 -21.67 -10.76
CA THR A 193 17.75 -20.24 -10.50
C THR A 193 16.39 -19.54 -10.50
N ILE A 194 16.05 -18.86 -9.40
CA ILE A 194 14.89 -17.97 -9.36
C ILE A 194 15.26 -16.70 -10.12
N ASN A 195 14.51 -16.41 -11.19
CA ASN A 195 14.75 -15.23 -12.03
C ASN A 195 13.91 -14.04 -11.57
N LEU A 196 12.67 -14.31 -11.15
CA LEU A 196 11.70 -13.26 -10.82
C LEU A 196 10.71 -13.78 -9.78
N MET A 197 10.40 -12.96 -8.80
CA MET A 197 9.33 -13.18 -7.83
C MET A 197 8.39 -11.99 -7.84
N VAL A 198 7.10 -12.23 -8.04
CA VAL A 198 6.07 -11.18 -8.01
C VAL A 198 4.89 -11.62 -7.16
N MET A 199 3.94 -10.71 -6.98
CA MET A 199 2.75 -10.95 -6.17
C MET A 199 1.47 -10.68 -6.96
N THR A 200 0.41 -11.34 -6.54
CA THR A 200 -0.97 -11.04 -6.94
C THR A 200 -1.88 -11.15 -5.73
N SER A 201 -2.98 -10.42 -5.72
CA SER A 201 -4.05 -10.58 -4.71
C SER A 201 -5.27 -11.32 -5.29
N LEU A 202 -5.12 -11.98 -6.45
CA LEU A 202 -6.14 -12.85 -7.02
C LEU A 202 -5.88 -14.31 -6.58
N PRO A 203 -6.76 -14.91 -5.76
CA PRO A 203 -6.64 -16.34 -5.45
C PRO A 203 -6.96 -17.17 -6.68
N LEU A 204 -6.02 -18.01 -7.10
CA LEU A 204 -6.25 -19.04 -8.11
C LEU A 204 -6.69 -20.34 -7.43
N LYS A 205 -7.83 -20.90 -7.87
CA LYS A 205 -8.35 -22.17 -7.34
C LYS A 205 -7.45 -23.32 -7.81
N GLY A 206 -7.13 -24.25 -6.91
CA GLY A 206 -6.38 -25.47 -7.27
C GLY A 206 -4.87 -25.39 -7.11
N ALA A 207 -4.36 -24.67 -6.09
CA ALA A 207 -2.94 -24.60 -5.73
C ALA A 207 -2.26 -25.96 -5.43
N GLU A 208 -3.01 -27.05 -5.49
CA GLU A 208 -2.58 -28.46 -5.45
C GLU A 208 -2.12 -29.00 -6.82
N LYS A 209 -2.31 -28.25 -7.92
CA LYS A 209 -1.85 -28.55 -9.27
C LYS A 209 -1.19 -27.33 -9.91
N SER A 210 -0.46 -27.53 -11.00
CA SER A 210 0.06 -26.44 -11.83
C SER A 210 -1.10 -25.66 -12.45
N VAL A 211 -0.95 -24.35 -12.46
CA VAL A 211 -1.91 -23.39 -13.00
C VAL A 211 -1.56 -23.12 -14.48
N SER A 212 -2.52 -22.77 -15.34
CA SER A 212 -2.21 -22.46 -16.74
C SER A 212 -1.50 -21.11 -16.91
N ILE A 213 -0.81 -20.91 -18.03
CA ILE A 213 -0.15 -19.61 -18.35
C ILE A 213 -1.18 -18.49 -18.39
N SER A 214 -2.38 -18.73 -18.94
CA SER A 214 -3.45 -17.73 -18.99
C SER A 214 -3.97 -17.34 -17.59
N GLU A 215 -4.12 -18.30 -16.68
CA GLU A 215 -4.52 -18.02 -15.31
C GLU A 215 -3.44 -17.25 -14.53
N ILE A 216 -2.16 -17.58 -14.74
CA ILE A 216 -1.04 -16.80 -14.20
C ILE A 216 -1.09 -15.36 -14.73
N HIS A 217 -1.25 -15.19 -16.05
CA HIS A 217 -1.28 -13.88 -16.67
C HIS A 217 -2.48 -13.04 -16.22
N ASN A 218 -3.67 -13.64 -16.13
CA ASN A 218 -4.86 -12.98 -15.57
C ASN A 218 -4.63 -12.51 -14.12
N SER A 219 -3.92 -13.30 -13.32
CA SER A 219 -3.50 -12.91 -11.98
C SER A 219 -2.53 -11.73 -11.96
N LEU A 220 -1.62 -11.64 -12.93
CA LEU A 220 -0.70 -10.51 -13.08
C LEU A 220 -1.44 -9.23 -13.53
N LEU A 221 -2.39 -9.37 -14.47
CA LEU A 221 -3.28 -8.28 -14.90
C LEU A 221 -4.16 -7.76 -13.76
N TYR A 222 -4.62 -8.64 -12.88
CA TYR A 222 -5.32 -8.22 -11.68
C TYR A 222 -4.40 -7.44 -10.72
N GLY A 223 -3.16 -7.90 -10.57
CA GLY A 223 -2.13 -7.23 -9.77
C GLY A 223 -2.17 -7.59 -8.28
N PHE A 224 -1.44 -6.84 -7.47
CA PHE A 224 -1.32 -7.05 -6.02
C PHE A 224 -1.84 -5.85 -5.25
N GLN A 225 -2.28 -6.08 -4.01
CA GLN A 225 -2.77 -5.04 -3.13
C GLN A 225 -1.77 -4.76 -2.01
N LEU A 226 -1.54 -3.48 -1.74
CA LEU A 226 -0.85 -3.00 -0.55
C LEU A 226 -1.86 -2.38 0.42
N SER A 227 -1.61 -2.53 1.71
CA SER A 227 -2.30 -1.77 2.75
C SER A 227 -1.65 -0.41 2.92
N TRP A 228 -2.46 0.64 3.01
CA TRP A 228 -2.02 1.97 3.44
C TRP A 228 -2.57 2.33 4.81
N ALA A 229 -3.09 1.37 5.58
CA ALA A 229 -3.65 1.59 6.92
C ALA A 229 -2.65 2.22 7.92
N ASN A 230 -1.33 2.13 7.64
CA ASN A 230 -0.27 2.79 8.39
C ASN A 230 -0.46 4.31 8.52
N VAL A 231 -1.20 4.94 7.60
CA VAL A 231 -1.58 6.35 7.71
C VAL A 231 -2.17 6.68 9.10
N ALA A 232 -2.89 5.75 9.72
CA ALA A 232 -3.53 5.94 11.03
C ALA A 232 -2.52 6.13 12.17
N CYS A 233 -1.31 5.56 12.06
CA CYS A 233 -0.25 5.71 13.05
C CYS A 233 0.53 7.03 12.92
N GLY A 234 0.41 7.72 11.78
CA GLY A 234 1.17 8.94 11.49
C GLY A 234 2.67 8.70 11.34
N SER A 235 3.43 9.79 11.13
CA SER A 235 4.87 9.74 10.81
C SER A 235 5.80 9.57 12.02
N LYS A 236 5.27 9.61 13.24
CA LYS A 236 6.09 9.52 14.47
C LYS A 236 6.16 8.10 15.04
N CYS A 237 5.48 7.16 14.41
CA CYS A 237 5.36 5.80 14.92
C CYS A 237 6.51 4.91 14.41
N MET A 238 7.22 4.22 15.32
CA MET A 238 8.32 3.32 14.93
C MET A 238 7.84 1.91 14.53
N GLY A 239 6.69 1.46 15.05
CA GLY A 239 6.02 0.24 14.61
C GLY A 239 4.51 0.41 14.67
N CYS A 240 3.82 0.16 13.55
CA CYS A 240 2.37 0.28 13.47
C CYS A 240 1.75 -1.11 13.33
N SER A 241 0.83 -1.46 14.22
CA SER A 241 0.01 -2.67 14.12
C SER A 241 -1.45 -2.29 13.92
N PHE A 242 -2.15 -3.04 13.07
CA PHE A 242 -3.54 -2.78 12.74
C PHE A 242 -4.38 -4.06 12.80
N ASP A 243 -5.46 -4.06 13.59
CA ASP A 243 -6.36 -5.21 13.76
C ASP A 243 -7.62 -5.17 12.86
N GLY A 244 -7.65 -4.28 11.86
CA GLY A 244 -8.83 -4.03 11.04
C GLY A 244 -9.73 -2.91 11.57
N LYS A 245 -9.58 -2.49 12.84
CA LYS A 245 -10.41 -1.45 13.46
C LYS A 245 -9.62 -0.46 14.31
N ARG A 246 -8.46 -0.86 14.83
CA ARG A 246 -7.61 -0.11 15.76
C ARG A 246 -6.18 -0.13 15.28
N ALA A 247 -5.56 1.04 15.29
CA ALA A 247 -4.14 1.18 15.07
C ALA A 247 -3.42 1.27 16.42
N VAL A 248 -2.36 0.51 16.59
CA VAL A 248 -1.50 0.52 17.77
C VAL A 248 -0.12 0.97 17.33
N CYS A 249 0.36 2.03 17.97
CA CYS A 249 1.71 2.52 17.76
C CYS A 249 2.66 1.98 18.83
N VAL A 250 3.77 1.41 18.38
CA VAL A 250 4.85 0.88 19.22
C VAL A 250 6.05 1.80 19.13
N ASP A 251 6.50 2.33 20.28
CA ASP A 251 7.78 3.01 20.40
C ASP A 251 8.77 2.10 21.13
N TYR A 252 9.68 1.49 20.37
CA TYR A 252 10.70 0.57 20.87
C TYR A 252 11.75 1.27 21.75
N ARG A 253 11.87 2.61 21.71
CA ARG A 253 12.83 3.34 22.55
C ARG A 253 12.34 3.50 23.99
N GLU A 254 11.03 3.45 24.21
CA GLU A 254 10.44 3.69 25.53
C GLU A 254 9.64 2.50 26.07
N HIS A 255 9.52 1.40 25.32
CA HIS A 255 8.64 0.26 25.64
C HIS A 255 7.18 0.68 25.91
N ARG A 256 6.74 1.78 25.27
CA ARG A 256 5.39 2.34 25.45
C ARG A 256 4.52 2.00 24.23
N TRP A 257 3.32 1.53 24.53
CA TRP A 257 2.26 1.26 23.57
C TRP A 257 1.31 2.44 23.58
N CYS A 258 1.21 3.15 22.46
CA CYS A 258 0.29 4.27 22.29
C CYS A 258 -0.87 3.79 21.42
N ASP A 259 -2.04 3.58 22.03
CA ASP A 259 -3.29 3.38 21.29
C ASP A 259 -3.64 4.71 20.59
N VAL A 260 -3.53 4.71 19.26
CA VAL A 260 -3.86 5.88 18.43
C VAL A 260 -5.35 5.92 18.06
N GLY A 261 -6.15 4.96 18.54
CA GLY A 261 -7.60 4.94 18.46
C GLY A 261 -8.16 4.11 17.30
N ARG A 262 -9.48 4.23 17.10
CA ARG A 262 -10.18 3.63 15.96
C ARG A 262 -10.02 4.50 14.73
N ILE A 263 -9.95 3.87 13.55
CA ILE A 263 -9.94 4.64 12.30
C ILE A 263 -11.29 5.34 12.14
N TRP A 264 -11.26 6.68 12.13
CA TRP A 264 -12.36 7.51 11.70
C TRP A 264 -11.86 8.49 10.64
N GLN A 265 -12.72 8.76 9.66
CA GLN A 265 -12.50 9.53 8.44
C GLN A 265 -11.36 10.56 8.52
N PHE A 266 -10.39 10.42 7.61
CA PHE A 266 -9.36 11.42 7.34
C PHE A 266 -10.03 12.71 6.89
N SER A 267 -10.18 13.66 7.81
CA SER A 267 -10.73 14.98 7.53
C SER A 267 -9.57 15.95 7.33
N CYS A 268 -9.52 16.59 6.18
CA CYS A 268 -8.50 17.58 5.91
C CYS A 268 -8.64 18.78 6.85
N GLY A 269 -7.53 19.14 7.51
CA GLY A 269 -7.45 20.24 8.47
C GLY A 269 -7.37 19.76 9.91
N LYS A 270 -6.13 19.77 10.43
CA LYS A 270 -5.78 19.52 11.85
C LYS A 270 -6.40 18.26 12.47
N THR A 271 -6.01 17.09 12.02
CA THR A 271 -5.76 15.99 12.96
C THR A 271 -4.37 16.20 13.58
N GLN A 272 -4.30 17.08 14.58
CA GLN A 272 -3.42 16.72 15.69
C GLN A 272 -4.06 15.47 16.27
N LEU A 273 -3.40 14.32 16.12
CA LEU A 273 -3.65 13.17 16.98
C LEU A 273 -3.54 13.69 18.41
N HIS A 274 -4.66 14.00 19.04
CA HIS A 274 -4.72 14.19 20.47
C HIS A 274 -4.47 12.80 21.05
N LEU A 275 -3.19 12.52 21.34
CA LEU A 275 -2.76 11.43 22.21
C LEU A 275 -3.47 11.63 23.54
N GLY A 276 -4.68 11.08 23.65
CA GLY A 276 -5.43 11.00 24.87
C GLY A 276 -4.66 10.08 25.80
N ARG A 277 -3.82 10.68 26.65
CA ARG A 277 -3.20 10.00 27.78
C ARG A 277 -4.36 9.52 28.67
N LYS A 278 -4.70 8.23 28.62
CA LYS A 278 -5.43 7.63 29.74
C LYS A 278 -4.46 7.62 30.91
N ILE A 279 -4.70 8.52 31.86
CA ILE A 279 -4.15 8.47 33.22
C ILE A 279 -4.90 7.35 33.95
#